data_AF-A0A9X3ZKK5-F1
#
_entry.id   AF-A0A9X3ZKK5-F1
#
_cell.length_a   1.000
_cell.length_b   1.000
_cell.length_c   1.000
_cell.angle_alpha   90.00
_cell.angle_beta   90.00
_cell.angle_gamma   90.00
#
_symmetry.space_group_name_H-M   'P 1'
#
loop_
_entity.id
_entity.type
_entity.pdbx_description
1 polymer ?
#
loop_
_entity_poly.entity_id
_entity_poly.type
_entity_poly.pdbx_seq_one_letter_code
_entity_poly.pdbx_strand_id
1 'polypeptide(L)'
;MNIKIIFLLCGLSFTVCADPFDKNKREQHASKASVCHTVATTVFAQYPLSALKLIGVLQQNNAWQAFFMDDKAQIEMVTVGQFLTAEALKVKQISQFGVELSYWKNKQTCTDEGILSLKF
;
A
#
# COMPACT_ATOMS: atom_id res chain seq x y z
N MET A 1 60.47 12.91 -55.31
CA MET A 1 59.07 13.08 -55.72
C MET A 1 58.35 11.75 -55.52
N ASN A 2 57.42 11.68 -54.57
CA ASN A 2 56.24 10.81 -54.56
C ASN A 2 55.49 11.01 -53.23
N ILE A 3 54.43 11.78 -53.31
CA ILE A 3 53.43 12.01 -52.25
C ILE A 3 52.62 10.72 -52.09
N LYS A 4 52.48 10.22 -50.86
CA LYS A 4 51.46 9.21 -50.54
C LYS A 4 50.51 9.75 -49.46
N ILE A 5 49.26 9.83 -49.90
CA ILE A 5 48.07 10.33 -49.25
C ILE A 5 47.52 9.28 -48.27
N ILE A 6 47.20 9.74 -47.05
CA ILE A 6 46.05 9.41 -46.17
C ILE A 6 45.55 7.96 -46.11
N PHE A 7 45.38 7.40 -44.90
CA PHE A 7 44.05 6.94 -44.45
C PHE A 7 43.96 6.84 -42.93
N LEU A 8 43.13 7.71 -42.37
CA LEU A 8 42.71 7.82 -40.98
C LEU A 8 41.60 6.77 -40.75
N LEU A 9 41.90 5.66 -40.06
CA LEU A 9 40.91 4.66 -39.68
C LEU A 9 40.35 4.99 -38.29
N CYS A 10 39.29 5.80 -38.29
CA CYS A 10 38.45 6.07 -37.13
C CYS A 10 37.53 4.86 -36.91
N GLY A 11 37.83 4.03 -35.91
CA GLY A 11 36.99 2.91 -35.51
C GLY A 11 35.72 3.39 -34.81
N LEU A 12 34.61 3.47 -35.55
CA LEU A 12 33.29 3.70 -34.97
C LEU A 12 32.78 2.40 -34.34
N SER A 13 32.86 2.31 -33.01
CA SER A 13 32.12 1.32 -32.24
C SER A 13 30.64 1.68 -32.28
N PHE A 14 29.86 0.98 -33.10
CA PHE A 14 28.41 1.02 -33.03
C PHE A 14 27.98 0.34 -31.73
N THR A 15 27.63 1.11 -30.72
CA THR A 15 26.82 0.61 -29.60
C THR A 15 25.43 0.34 -30.14
N VAL A 16 25.11 -0.95 -30.31
CA VAL A 16 23.75 -1.38 -30.66
C VAL A 16 22.85 -0.96 -29.50
N CYS A 17 21.98 0.03 -29.72
CA CYS A 17 20.90 0.33 -28.78
C CYS A 17 19.99 -0.89 -28.74
N ALA A 18 20.18 -1.73 -27.73
CA ALA A 18 19.19 -2.76 -27.41
C ALA A 18 17.89 -2.03 -27.09
N ASP A 19 16.83 -2.36 -27.83
CA ASP A 19 15.49 -1.81 -27.64
C ASP A 19 15.02 -2.13 -26.21
N PRO A 20 14.80 -1.11 -25.35
CA PRO A 20 14.31 -1.34 -23.99
C PRO A 20 12.88 -1.91 -23.95
N PHE A 21 12.20 -2.00 -25.10
CA PHE A 21 10.88 -2.59 -25.26
C PHE A 21 10.90 -3.93 -26.01
N ASP A 22 12.04 -4.60 -26.12
CA ASP A 22 12.13 -5.94 -26.72
C ASP A 22 11.22 -6.93 -25.97
N LYS A 23 10.09 -7.24 -26.61
CA LYS A 23 9.04 -8.16 -26.14
C LYS A 23 9.54 -9.58 -25.85
N ASN A 24 10.69 -9.98 -26.41
CA ASN A 24 11.29 -11.29 -26.17
C ASN A 24 12.13 -11.32 -24.88
N LYS A 25 12.42 -10.15 -24.28
CA LYS A 25 13.16 -10.00 -23.01
C LYS A 25 12.28 -9.65 -21.82
N ARG A 26 10.96 -9.88 -21.92
CA ARG A 26 10.06 -9.71 -20.78
C ARG A 26 10.36 -10.81 -19.77
N GLU A 27 11.32 -10.55 -18.90
CA GLU A 27 11.76 -11.50 -17.89
C GLU A 27 10.55 -11.97 -17.06
N GLN A 28 10.40 -13.29 -17.03
CA GLN A 28 9.50 -14.00 -16.13
C GLN A 28 10.02 -13.88 -14.69
N HIS A 29 9.95 -12.72 -14.05
CA HIS A 29 10.17 -12.64 -12.59
C HIS A 29 9.50 -11.41 -11.97
N ALA A 30 8.24 -11.14 -12.36
CA ALA A 30 7.33 -10.46 -11.44
C ALA A 30 6.72 -11.53 -10.53
N SER A 31 7.41 -11.90 -9.44
CA SER A 31 6.70 -12.44 -8.29
C SER A 31 5.73 -11.34 -7.88
N LYS A 32 4.46 -11.48 -8.29
CA LYS A 32 3.37 -10.62 -7.83
C LYS A 32 3.32 -10.80 -6.32
N ALA A 33 3.99 -9.92 -5.58
CA ALA A 33 3.64 -9.67 -4.20
C ALA A 33 2.22 -9.12 -4.27
N SER A 34 1.24 -10.00 -4.13
CA SER A 34 -0.16 -9.65 -3.95
C SER A 34 -0.29 -9.02 -2.58
N VAL A 35 0.14 -7.77 -2.47
CA VAL A 35 -0.14 -6.96 -1.29
C VAL A 35 -1.63 -6.66 -1.37
N CYS A 36 -2.40 -7.28 -0.48
CA CYS A 36 -3.81 -6.98 -0.35
C CYS A 36 -3.98 -5.49 -0.09
N HIS A 37 -4.47 -4.77 -1.09
CA HIS A 37 -4.75 -3.33 -1.08
C HIS A 37 -3.51 -2.44 -0.85
N THR A 38 -2.83 -2.08 -1.95
CA THR A 38 -1.74 -1.09 -1.96
C THR A 38 -2.20 0.35 -2.20
N VAL A 39 -3.50 0.62 -2.41
CA VAL A 39 -3.97 1.91 -2.96
C VAL A 39 -5.01 2.63 -2.08
N ALA A 40 -5.46 2.05 -0.97
CA ALA A 40 -6.39 2.74 -0.10
C ALA A 40 -5.63 3.63 0.90
N THR A 41 -5.97 4.92 0.93
CA THR A 41 -5.46 5.85 1.95
C THR A 41 -5.80 5.31 3.33
N THR A 42 -4.77 4.94 4.07
CA THR A 42 -4.86 4.42 5.43
C THR A 42 -4.68 5.57 6.41
N VAL A 43 -5.56 5.67 7.41
CA VAL A 43 -5.59 6.81 8.34
C VAL A 43 -4.31 6.86 9.19
N PHE A 44 -3.94 5.75 9.84
CA PHE A 44 -2.67 5.60 10.57
C PHE A 44 -1.72 4.66 9.81
N ALA A 45 -1.29 5.08 8.62
CA ALA A 45 -0.48 4.24 7.71
C ALA A 45 0.83 3.70 8.31
N GLN A 46 1.38 4.37 9.34
CA GLN A 46 2.65 3.99 9.96
C GLN A 46 2.48 3.28 11.31
N TYR A 47 1.27 3.21 11.84
CA TYR A 47 1.04 2.67 13.18
C TYR A 47 0.38 1.28 13.09
N PRO A 48 0.88 0.29 13.85
CA PRO A 48 0.17 -0.96 14.05
C PRO A 48 -1.04 -0.71 14.96
N LEU A 49 -2.04 -1.60 14.91
CA LEU A 49 -3.22 -1.46 15.77
C LEU A 49 -2.87 -1.41 17.27
N SER A 50 -1.85 -2.15 17.69
CA SER A 50 -1.40 -2.21 19.09
C SER A 50 -0.94 -0.87 19.65
N ALA A 51 -0.56 0.09 18.79
CA ALA A 51 -0.16 1.44 19.19
C ALA A 51 -1.35 2.42 19.24
N LEU A 52 -2.54 2.01 18.81
CA LEU A 52 -3.73 2.84 18.76
C LEU A 52 -4.71 2.49 19.87
N LYS A 53 -5.43 3.50 20.35
CA LYS A 53 -6.53 3.34 21.30
C LYS A 53 -7.82 3.84 20.69
N LEU A 54 -8.87 3.03 20.75
CA LEU A 54 -10.24 3.50 20.52
C LEU A 54 -10.64 4.37 21.72
N ILE A 55 -10.82 5.67 21.50
CA ILE A 55 -11.12 6.63 22.58
C ILE A 55 -12.57 7.08 22.63
N GLY A 56 -13.35 6.83 21.56
CA GLY A 56 -14.74 7.23 21.51
C GLY A 56 -15.43 6.87 20.20
N VAL A 57 -16.77 6.90 20.23
CA VAL A 57 -17.62 6.86 19.04
C VAL A 57 -18.63 7.99 19.12
N LEU A 58 -19.02 8.53 17.96
CA LEU A 58 -20.04 9.55 17.83
C LEU A 58 -21.05 9.11 16.79
N GLN A 59 -22.34 9.33 17.08
CA GLN A 59 -23.40 9.23 16.09
C GLN A 59 -23.96 10.62 15.81
N GLN A 60 -23.90 11.05 14.55
CA GLN A 60 -24.50 12.30 14.10
C GLN A 60 -25.29 12.04 12.81
N ASN A 61 -26.56 12.47 12.76
CA ASN A 61 -27.41 12.31 11.58
C ASN A 61 -27.46 10.85 11.05
N ASN A 62 -27.56 9.87 11.95
CA ASN A 62 -27.48 8.43 11.67
C ASN A 62 -26.14 7.92 11.11
N ALA A 63 -25.11 8.76 10.98
CA ALA A 63 -23.76 8.35 10.63
C ALA A 63 -22.93 8.09 11.90
N TRP A 64 -22.27 6.93 11.95
CA TRP A 64 -21.34 6.59 13.01
C TRP A 64 -19.91 6.95 12.64
N GLN A 65 -19.19 7.50 13.61
CA GLN A 65 -17.77 7.85 13.53
C GLN A 65 -17.06 7.28 14.75
N ALA A 66 -15.81 6.86 14.58
CA ALA A 66 -14.96 6.40 15.67
C ALA A 66 -13.71 7.26 15.75
N PHE A 67 -13.21 7.47 16.96
CA PHE A 67 -12.01 8.25 17.20
C PHE A 67 -10.91 7.34 17.75
N PHE A 68 -9.77 7.38 17.09
CA PHE A 68 -8.58 6.64 17.51
C PHE A 68 -7.48 7.62 17.88
N MET A 69 -6.71 7.25 18.90
CA MET A 69 -5.58 8.03 19.38
C MET A 69 -4.30 7.20 19.31
N ASP A 70 -3.22 7.79 18.80
CA ASP A 70 -1.88 7.18 18.83
C ASP A 70 -1.16 7.44 20.17
N ASP A 71 0.07 6.94 20.27
CA ASP A 71 0.94 7.11 21.45
C ASP A 71 1.42 8.56 21.66
N LYS A 72 1.36 9.39 20.62
CA LYS A 72 1.67 10.83 20.64
C LYS A 72 0.45 11.70 20.89
N ALA A 73 -0.68 11.10 21.27
CA ALA A 73 -1.96 11.77 21.49
C ALA A 73 -2.54 12.46 20.25
N GLN A 74 -2.14 12.05 19.03
CA GLN A 74 -2.81 12.47 17.81
C GLN A 74 -4.14 11.71 17.69
N ILE A 75 -5.21 12.45 17.45
CA ILE A 75 -6.57 11.91 17.35
C ILE A 75 -7.03 12.02 15.91
N GLU A 76 -7.46 10.90 15.34
CA GLU A 76 -8.08 10.86 14.02
C GLU A 76 -9.47 10.25 14.09
N MET A 77 -10.34 10.75 13.23
CA MET A 77 -11.70 10.25 13.04
C MET A 77 -11.72 9.26 11.89
N VAL A 78 -12.40 8.12 12.08
CA VAL A 78 -12.60 7.11 11.05
C VAL A 78 -14.07 6.78 10.85
N THR A 79 -14.41 6.40 9.61
CA THR A 79 -15.75 5.96 9.20
C THR A 79 -15.72 4.55 8.63
N VAL A 80 -16.91 3.94 8.55
CA VAL A 80 -17.08 2.62 7.94
C VAL A 80 -16.55 2.63 6.50
N GLY A 81 -15.74 1.62 6.17
CA GLY A 81 -15.13 1.44 4.87
C GLY A 81 -13.66 1.90 4.79
N GLN A 82 -13.20 2.73 5.71
CA GLN A 82 -11.81 3.22 5.72
C GLN A 82 -10.83 2.17 6.25
N PHE A 83 -9.56 2.28 5.84
CA PHE A 83 -8.47 1.47 6.37
C PHE A 83 -7.76 2.24 7.50
N LEU A 84 -7.58 1.57 8.63
CA LEU A 84 -7.16 2.20 9.88
C LEU A 84 -5.63 2.17 10.06
N THR A 85 -4.98 1.02 9.88
CA THR A 85 -3.59 0.78 10.33
C THR A 85 -2.66 0.31 9.21
N ALA A 86 -1.35 0.27 9.49
CA ALA A 86 -0.34 -0.30 8.61
C ALA A 86 -0.64 -1.75 8.16
N GLU A 87 -1.44 -2.50 8.93
CA GLU A 87 -1.87 -3.86 8.58
C GLU A 87 -3.07 -3.92 7.61
N ALA A 88 -3.52 -2.76 7.11
CA ALA A 88 -4.69 -2.61 6.26
C ALA A 88 -5.98 -3.18 6.90
N LEU A 89 -6.18 -2.91 8.20
CA LEU A 89 -7.43 -3.23 8.89
C LEU A 89 -8.54 -2.30 8.40
N LYS A 90 -9.66 -2.85 7.92
CA LYS A 90 -10.79 -2.08 7.41
C LYS A 90 -11.86 -1.91 8.48
N VAL A 91 -12.37 -0.69 8.65
CA VAL A 91 -13.52 -0.44 9.53
C VAL A 91 -14.78 -1.03 8.88
N LYS A 92 -15.32 -2.10 9.46
CA LYS A 92 -16.51 -2.79 8.95
C LYS A 92 -17.79 -2.25 9.57
N GLN A 93 -17.78 -1.98 10.87
CA GLN A 93 -18.93 -1.47 11.60
C GLN A 93 -18.49 -0.58 12.76
N ILE A 94 -19.27 0.45 13.05
CA ILE A 94 -19.14 1.29 14.24
C ILE A 94 -20.50 1.31 14.95
N SER A 95 -20.50 1.18 16.26
CA SER A 95 -21.70 1.21 17.09
C SER A 95 -21.40 1.84 18.45
N GLN A 96 -22.44 2.07 19.27
CA GLN A 96 -22.29 2.49 20.66
C GLN A 96 -21.44 1.55 21.52
N PHE A 97 -21.25 0.29 21.10
CA PHE A 97 -20.48 -0.71 21.85
C PHE A 97 -19.01 -0.79 21.42
N GLY A 98 -18.64 -0.11 20.34
CA GLY A 98 -17.28 -0.12 19.80
C GLY A 98 -17.21 -0.26 18.28
N VAL A 99 -16.09 -0.79 17.80
CA VAL A 99 -15.74 -0.85 16.37
C VAL A 99 -15.37 -2.27 15.96
N GLU A 100 -15.92 -2.74 14.85
CA GLU A 100 -15.49 -3.98 14.20
C GLU A 100 -14.56 -3.66 13.04
N LEU A 101 -13.37 -4.26 13.10
CA LEU A 101 -12.36 -4.21 12.06
C LEU A 101 -12.33 -5.54 11.32
N SER A 102 -12.13 -5.49 10.01
CA SER A 102 -11.89 -6.68 9.20
C SER A 102 -10.47 -6.71 8.64
N TYR A 103 -9.97 -7.93 8.46
CA TYR A 103 -8.63 -8.20 7.95
C TYR A 103 -8.61 -9.47 7.12
N TRP A 104 -7.65 -9.60 6.22
CA TRP A 104 -7.43 -10.85 5.48
C TRP A 104 -6.59 -11.81 6.30
N LYS A 105 -7.11 -12.99 6.61
CA LYS A 105 -6.32 -14.06 7.25
C LYS A 105 -5.25 -14.56 6.31
N ASN A 106 -5.59 -14.72 5.02
CA ASN A 106 -4.62 -15.00 3.98
C ASN A 106 -4.22 -13.70 3.26
N LYS A 107 -3.07 -13.14 3.64
CA LYS A 107 -2.55 -11.88 3.11
C LYS A 107 -1.99 -12.00 1.68
N GLN A 108 -1.78 -13.22 1.19
CA GLN A 108 -1.27 -13.47 -0.16
C GLN A 108 -2.43 -13.57 -1.16
N THR A 109 -3.54 -14.22 -0.80
CA THR A 109 -4.67 -14.39 -1.71
C THR A 109 -5.79 -13.38 -1.47
N CYS A 110 -5.72 -12.62 -0.38
CA CYS A 110 -6.79 -11.71 0.05
C CYS A 110 -8.13 -12.45 0.21
N THR A 111 -8.05 -13.68 0.70
CA THR A 111 -9.20 -14.53 1.01
C THR A 111 -9.33 -14.68 2.51
N ASP A 112 -10.48 -15.18 2.93
CA ASP A 112 -10.76 -15.53 4.32
C ASP A 112 -10.72 -14.30 5.24
N GLU A 113 -11.78 -13.49 5.18
CA GLU A 113 -11.94 -12.32 6.03
C GLU A 113 -12.09 -12.76 7.51
N GLY A 114 -11.28 -12.17 8.39
CA GLY A 114 -11.42 -12.23 9.84
C GLY A 114 -12.00 -10.94 10.39
N ILE A 115 -12.66 -11.03 11.54
CA ILE A 115 -13.20 -9.88 12.29
C ILE A 115 -12.46 -9.75 13.61
N LEU A 116 -12.15 -8.50 13.96
CA LEU A 116 -11.62 -8.08 15.24
C LEU A 116 -12.55 -7.02 15.84
N SER A 117 -13.11 -7.29 17.02
CA SER A 117 -13.99 -6.35 17.72
C SER A 117 -13.21 -5.59 18.77
N LEU A 118 -13.20 -4.27 18.67
CA LEU A 118 -12.68 -3.35 19.67
C LEU A 118 -13.85 -2.81 20.49
N LYS A 119 -13.78 -2.96 21.80
CA LYS A 119 -14.79 -2.50 22.76
C LYS A 119 -14.18 -1.47 23.70
N PHE A 120 -15.05 -0.68 24.32
CA PHE A 120 -14.70 0.21 25.43
C PHE A 120 -14.31 -0.56 26.68
#